data_AF-A0A942BA82-F1
#
_entry.id   AF-A0A942BA82-F1
#
_cell.length_a   1.000
_cell.length_b   1.000
_cell.length_c   1.000
_cell.angle_alpha   90.00
_cell.angle_beta   90.00
_cell.angle_gamma   90.00
#
_symmetry.space_group_name_H-M   'P 1'
#
loop_
_entity.id
_entity.type
_entity.pdbx_description
1 polymer ?
#
loop_
_entity_poly.entity_id
_entity_poly.type
_entity_poly.pdbx_seq_one_letter_code
_entity_poly.pdbx_strand_id
1 'polypeptide(L)'
;MWAVALVLGLGQKGPADGELTRLRAETVIVLNAFRNRLGLEPALPDDRLDDAAQAHAGYLDVSGTISHKEEPGGTGFLGATPRDRARQKGFVKALGEVVTPISGRGSEAYQSGLVRLMLQPYHRMPLFSPGAMVTGAGLGQKFMVLDYSPGKPKAPPPRPIVFPFDGQEGVPPTVQVNELPDPLRIHPGASKLVGMPITVQYFGLPTFQFVSARLTNRKGEEVKLLINHPGNDTELTSEVICIPSAPLSPKTDYFFELNAKTADQSQNTIRVTFTTGSPDDSWTVFALSPRKGG
;
A
#
# COMPACT_ATOMS: atom_id res chain seq x y z
N MET A 1 -26.15 32.66 -49.27
CA MET A 1 -25.54 31.32 -49.19
C MET A 1 -24.80 31.25 -47.87
N TRP A 2 -25.20 30.30 -47.04
CA TRP A 2 -24.63 30.01 -45.73
C TRP A 2 -23.29 29.26 -45.88
N ALA A 3 -22.29 29.60 -45.07
CA ALA A 3 -21.18 28.71 -44.77
C ALA A 3 -21.03 28.67 -43.25
N VAL A 4 -21.55 27.61 -42.64
CA VAL A 4 -21.35 27.29 -41.22
C VAL A 4 -20.02 26.54 -41.11
N ALA A 5 -19.02 27.18 -40.51
CA ALA A 5 -17.80 26.51 -40.09
C ALA A 5 -18.08 25.80 -38.75
N LEU A 6 -18.11 24.47 -38.79
CA LEU A 6 -18.18 23.60 -37.62
C LEU A 6 -16.82 23.64 -36.92
N VAL A 7 -16.69 24.43 -35.85
CA VAL A 7 -15.54 24.33 -34.94
C VAL A 7 -15.80 23.16 -34.00
N LEU A 8 -15.09 22.05 -34.23
CA LEU A 8 -14.97 20.94 -33.30
C LEU A 8 -14.39 21.48 -31.98
N GLY A 9 -15.21 21.47 -30.92
CA GLY A 9 -14.77 21.81 -29.58
C GLY A 9 -13.75 20.77 -29.09
N LEU A 10 -12.48 21.14 -29.06
CA LEU A 10 -11.51 20.50 -28.18
C LEU A 10 -11.97 20.80 -26.75
N GLY A 11 -12.54 19.80 -26.08
CA GLY A 11 -13.04 19.93 -24.72
C GLY A 11 -11.94 20.43 -23.78
N GLN A 12 -12.05 21.68 -23.33
CA GLN A 12 -11.23 22.18 -22.24
C GLN A 12 -11.68 21.46 -20.97
N LYS A 13 -10.84 20.56 -20.45
CA LYS A 13 -11.02 19.91 -19.14
C LYS A 13 -11.22 20.99 -18.07
N GLY A 14 -12.26 20.85 -17.25
CA GLY A 14 -12.58 21.85 -16.21
C GLY A 14 -11.55 21.89 -15.08
N PRO A 15 -11.59 22.88 -14.18
CA PRO A 15 -10.66 22.99 -13.05
C PRO A 15 -10.68 21.75 -12.13
N ALA A 16 -11.84 21.09 -11.98
CA ALA A 16 -11.96 19.83 -11.23
C ALA A 16 -11.27 18.64 -11.92
N ASP A 17 -11.32 18.58 -13.26
CA ASP A 17 -10.64 17.54 -14.04
C ASP A 17 -9.11 17.70 -13.98
N GLY A 18 -8.63 18.96 -13.92
CA GLY A 18 -7.22 19.29 -13.74
C GLY A 18 -6.70 18.89 -12.36
N GLU A 19 -7.48 19.13 -11.30
CA GLU A 19 -7.14 18.71 -9.93
C GLU A 19 -7.09 17.19 -9.81
N LEU A 20 -8.10 16.46 -10.30
CA LEU A 20 -8.11 15.00 -10.24
C LEU A 20 -6.94 14.36 -11.00
N THR A 21 -6.63 14.90 -12.18
CA THR A 21 -5.46 14.45 -12.97
C THR A 21 -4.16 14.62 -12.20
N ARG A 22 -3.99 15.76 -11.51
CA ARG A 22 -2.82 16.01 -10.67
C ARG A 22 -2.73 15.02 -9.51
N LEU A 23 -3.84 14.72 -8.86
CA LEU A 23 -3.88 13.82 -7.69
C LEU A 23 -3.59 12.36 -8.06
N ARG A 24 -4.05 11.92 -9.24
CA ARG A 24 -3.67 10.63 -9.84
C ARG A 24 -2.16 10.56 -10.11
N ALA A 25 -1.58 11.63 -10.66
CA ALA A 25 -0.12 11.70 -10.86
C ALA A 25 0.65 11.68 -9.52
N GLU A 26 0.20 12.44 -8.52
CA GLU A 26 0.79 12.43 -7.16
C GLU A 26 0.75 11.03 -6.54
N THR A 27 -0.30 10.25 -6.80
CA THR A 27 -0.44 8.87 -6.33
C THR A 27 0.67 7.97 -6.86
N VAL A 28 0.89 8.00 -8.18
CA VAL A 28 1.95 7.20 -8.81
C VAL A 28 3.33 7.67 -8.36
N ILE A 29 3.54 8.97 -8.18
CA ILE A 29 4.81 9.52 -7.66
C ILE A 29 5.12 8.97 -6.26
N VAL A 30 4.16 9.05 -5.34
CA VAL A 30 4.33 8.57 -3.96
C VAL A 30 4.55 7.06 -3.91
N LEU A 31 3.75 6.28 -4.63
CA LEU A 31 3.93 4.83 -4.73
C LEU A 31 5.33 4.50 -5.28
N ASN A 32 5.76 5.18 -6.33
CA ASN A 32 7.07 4.95 -6.93
C ASN A 32 8.23 5.40 -6.06
N ALA A 33 8.05 6.37 -5.16
CA ALA A 33 9.05 6.70 -4.16
C ALA A 33 9.33 5.52 -3.22
N PHE A 34 8.28 4.84 -2.73
CA PHE A 34 8.44 3.62 -1.93
C PHE A 34 9.01 2.46 -2.75
N ARG A 35 8.47 2.20 -3.94
CA ARG A 35 8.96 1.12 -4.81
C ARG A 35 10.43 1.29 -5.16
N ASN A 36 10.87 2.52 -5.45
CA ASN A 36 12.29 2.82 -5.72
C ASN A 36 13.20 2.53 -4.51
N ARG A 37 12.78 2.89 -3.30
CA ARG A 37 13.54 2.59 -2.07
C ARG A 37 13.68 1.10 -1.81
N LEU A 38 12.70 0.31 -2.25
CA LEU A 38 12.68 -1.15 -2.18
C LEU A 38 13.36 -1.83 -3.37
N GLY A 39 13.90 -1.07 -4.33
CA GLY A 39 14.55 -1.62 -5.53
C GLY A 39 13.59 -2.26 -6.53
N LEU A 40 12.31 -1.88 -6.51
CA LEU A 40 11.27 -2.42 -7.38
C LEU A 40 11.10 -1.59 -8.65
N GLU A 41 10.67 -2.21 -9.74
CA GLU A 41 10.29 -1.50 -10.94
C GLU A 41 9.14 -0.53 -10.66
N PRO A 42 9.12 0.67 -11.26
CA PRO A 42 8.05 1.63 -11.03
C PRO A 42 6.69 1.08 -11.51
N ALA A 43 5.64 1.43 -10.76
CA ALA A 43 4.27 1.34 -11.20
C ALA A 43 3.99 2.33 -12.35
N LEU A 44 3.21 1.89 -13.32
CA LEU A 44 2.81 2.68 -14.49
C LEU A 44 1.34 3.10 -14.36
N PRO A 45 0.98 4.38 -14.61
CA PRO A 45 -0.41 4.81 -14.63
C PRO A 45 -1.19 4.16 -15.79
N ASP A 46 -2.50 3.96 -15.60
CA ASP A 46 -3.42 3.53 -16.66
C ASP A 46 -4.80 4.18 -16.48
N ASP A 47 -5.16 5.01 -17.45
CA ASP A 47 -6.40 5.82 -17.44
C ASP A 47 -7.67 4.96 -17.25
N ARG A 48 -7.65 3.70 -17.68
CA ARG A 48 -8.82 2.81 -17.51
C ARG A 48 -8.99 2.36 -16.07
N LEU A 49 -7.89 2.13 -15.36
CA LEU A 49 -7.91 1.83 -13.93
C LEU A 49 -8.24 3.09 -13.13
N ASP A 50 -7.76 4.25 -13.54
CA ASP A 50 -8.14 5.54 -12.99
C ASP A 50 -9.67 5.75 -13.06
N ASP A 51 -10.28 5.46 -14.21
CA ASP A 51 -11.73 5.59 -14.40
C ASP A 51 -12.55 4.54 -13.65
N ALA A 52 -12.02 3.32 -13.49
CA ALA A 52 -12.66 2.26 -12.71
C ALA A 52 -12.63 2.59 -11.21
N ALA A 53 -11.46 2.96 -10.69
CA ALA A 53 -11.27 3.37 -9.31
C ALA A 53 -12.09 4.62 -8.97
N GLN A 54 -12.18 5.60 -9.88
CA GLN A 54 -12.99 6.80 -9.65
C GLN A 54 -14.49 6.52 -9.61
N ALA A 55 -14.98 5.64 -10.49
CA ALA A 55 -16.38 5.20 -10.45
C ALA A 55 -16.68 4.50 -9.11
N HIS A 56 -15.78 3.63 -8.66
CA HIS A 56 -15.97 2.93 -7.39
C HIS A 56 -15.91 3.87 -6.19
N ALA A 57 -14.98 4.82 -6.16
CA ALA A 57 -14.90 5.82 -5.10
C ALA A 57 -16.22 6.63 -4.99
N GLY A 58 -16.82 6.99 -6.12
CA GLY A 58 -18.13 7.64 -6.17
C GLY A 58 -19.27 6.74 -5.67
N TYR A 59 -19.26 5.46 -6.03
CA TYR A 59 -20.22 4.48 -5.50
C TYR A 59 -20.11 4.33 -3.97
N LEU A 60 -18.88 4.25 -3.45
CA LEU A 60 -18.61 4.11 -2.02
C LEU A 60 -19.08 5.33 -1.23
N ASP A 61 -18.90 6.54 -1.75
CA ASP A 61 -19.40 7.76 -1.11
C ASP A 61 -20.92 7.76 -0.91
N VAL A 62 -21.64 7.29 -1.93
CA VAL A 62 -23.11 7.18 -1.95
C VAL A 62 -23.57 6.08 -1.00
N SER A 63 -22.94 4.90 -1.06
CA SER A 63 -23.26 3.79 -0.16
C SER A 63 -22.87 4.06 1.30
N GLY A 64 -21.89 4.94 1.52
CA GLY A 64 -21.35 5.28 2.84
C GLY A 64 -20.56 4.15 3.51
N THR A 65 -20.31 3.03 2.82
CA THR A 65 -19.71 1.83 3.41
C THR A 65 -18.47 1.43 2.64
N ILE A 66 -17.38 1.12 3.35
CA ILE A 66 -16.17 0.59 2.73
C ILE A 66 -16.41 -0.85 2.27
N SER A 67 -16.17 -1.12 0.99
CA SER A 67 -16.37 -2.42 0.36
C SER A 67 -15.52 -2.50 -0.90
N HIS A 68 -15.14 -3.72 -1.31
CA HIS A 68 -14.59 -3.98 -2.65
C HIS A 68 -15.69 -4.29 -3.69
N LYS A 69 -16.91 -4.50 -3.20
CA LYS A 69 -18.06 -4.93 -3.99
C LYS A 69 -19.07 -3.82 -4.20
N GLU A 70 -19.71 -3.84 -5.35
CA GLU A 70 -20.91 -3.06 -5.64
C GLU A 70 -22.12 -3.98 -5.75
N GLU A 71 -23.27 -3.49 -5.30
CA GLU A 71 -24.52 -4.25 -5.35
C GLU A 71 -25.31 -3.88 -6.61
N PRO A 72 -25.75 -4.87 -7.42
CA PRO A 72 -26.56 -4.60 -8.61
C PRO A 72 -27.78 -3.75 -8.31
N GLY A 73 -27.99 -2.69 -9.09
CA GLY A 73 -29.09 -1.74 -8.90
C GLY A 73 -28.78 -0.58 -7.94
N GLY A 74 -27.61 -0.57 -7.30
CA GLY A 74 -27.14 0.59 -6.53
C GLY A 74 -26.87 1.82 -7.42
N THR A 75 -27.08 3.01 -6.88
CA THR A 75 -26.79 4.26 -7.59
C THR A 75 -25.29 4.36 -7.90
N GLY A 76 -24.94 4.52 -9.18
CA GLY A 76 -23.56 4.55 -9.63
C GLY A 76 -22.93 3.16 -9.84
N PHE A 77 -23.71 2.07 -9.73
CA PHE A 77 -23.24 0.72 -10.01
C PHE A 77 -22.63 0.62 -11.41
N LEU A 78 -21.40 0.09 -11.46
CA LEU A 78 -20.65 -0.18 -12.68
C LEU A 78 -20.35 -1.68 -12.81
N GLY A 79 -20.05 -2.35 -11.69
CA GLY A 79 -19.71 -3.77 -11.67
C GLY A 79 -19.47 -4.31 -10.26
N ALA A 80 -19.93 -5.53 -10.03
CA ALA A 80 -19.96 -6.12 -8.70
C ALA A 80 -18.58 -6.34 -8.07
N THR A 81 -17.54 -6.56 -8.88
CA THR A 81 -16.15 -6.74 -8.42
C THR A 81 -15.23 -5.71 -9.04
N PRO A 82 -14.02 -5.47 -8.48
CA PRO A 82 -13.03 -4.59 -9.10
C PRO A 82 -12.77 -4.97 -10.56
N ARG A 83 -12.69 -6.29 -10.82
CA ARG A 83 -12.47 -6.83 -12.16
C ARG A 83 -13.60 -6.49 -13.12
N ASP A 84 -14.85 -6.56 -12.68
CA ASP A 84 -16.00 -6.24 -13.54
C ASP A 84 -16.01 -4.76 -13.90
N ARG A 85 -15.70 -3.88 -12.95
CA ARG A 85 -15.57 -2.44 -13.18
C ARG A 85 -14.45 -2.11 -14.16
N ALA A 86 -13.26 -2.67 -13.95
CA ALA A 86 -12.12 -2.47 -14.83
C ALA A 86 -12.41 -2.95 -16.26
N ARG A 87 -13.13 -4.07 -16.42
CA ARG A 87 -13.54 -4.59 -17.73
C ARG A 87 -14.50 -3.66 -18.47
N GLN A 88 -15.43 -3.01 -17.77
CA GLN A 88 -16.30 -1.99 -18.37
C GLN A 88 -15.50 -0.78 -18.88
N LYS A 89 -14.33 -0.51 -18.31
CA LYS A 89 -13.37 0.50 -18.78
C LYS A 89 -12.36 -0.02 -19.80
N GLY A 90 -12.50 -1.27 -20.26
CA GLY A 90 -11.61 -1.88 -21.27
C GLY A 90 -10.29 -2.40 -20.72
N PHE A 91 -10.18 -2.61 -19.40
CA PHE A 91 -9.02 -3.24 -18.76
C PHE A 91 -9.33 -4.71 -18.41
N VAL A 92 -8.58 -5.64 -18.99
CA VAL A 92 -8.90 -7.09 -18.95
C VAL A 92 -7.84 -7.96 -18.25
N LYS A 93 -6.80 -7.35 -17.66
CA LYS A 93 -5.73 -8.09 -16.97
C LYS A 93 -6.15 -8.46 -15.53
N ALA A 94 -5.28 -9.19 -14.84
CA ALA A 94 -5.43 -9.45 -13.41
C ALA A 94 -5.54 -8.13 -12.64
N LEU A 95 -6.29 -8.12 -11.55
CA LEU A 95 -6.60 -6.91 -10.81
C LEU A 95 -6.70 -7.22 -9.32
N GLY A 96 -6.06 -6.39 -8.52
CA GLY A 96 -6.33 -6.19 -7.11
C GLY A 96 -6.75 -4.74 -6.86
N GLU A 97 -7.33 -4.49 -5.70
CA GLU A 97 -7.82 -3.18 -5.29
C GLU A 97 -7.45 -2.97 -3.83
N VAL A 98 -7.12 -1.73 -3.46
CA VAL A 98 -7.10 -1.29 -2.07
C VAL A 98 -8.03 -0.09 -1.90
N VAL A 99 -8.74 -0.05 -0.77
CA VAL A 99 -9.69 1.01 -0.44
C VAL A 99 -9.33 1.54 0.95
N THR A 100 -9.27 2.85 1.10
CA THR A 100 -9.05 3.49 2.41
C THR A 100 -10.05 4.62 2.64
N PRO A 101 -10.53 4.79 3.88
CA PRO A 101 -11.18 6.04 4.24
C PRO A 101 -10.18 7.18 4.17
N ILE A 102 -10.67 8.36 3.81
CA ILE A 102 -9.92 9.62 3.77
C ILE A 102 -10.63 10.68 4.62
N SER A 103 -9.87 11.69 5.02
CA SER A 103 -10.37 12.88 5.71
C SER A 103 -9.74 14.11 5.09
N GLY A 104 -10.47 15.23 5.05
CA GLY A 104 -10.02 16.46 4.40
C GLY A 104 -10.51 16.59 2.96
N ARG A 105 -9.87 17.44 2.15
CA ARG A 105 -10.20 17.67 0.73
C ARG A 105 -8.93 17.84 -0.12
N GLY A 106 -9.04 17.59 -1.42
CA GLY A 106 -7.96 17.80 -2.39
C GLY A 106 -6.70 16.98 -2.08
N SER A 107 -5.52 17.59 -2.26
CA SER A 107 -4.21 16.94 -2.04
C SER A 107 -4.01 16.40 -0.63
N GLU A 108 -4.55 17.04 0.41
CA GLU A 108 -4.41 16.58 1.80
C GLU A 108 -5.10 15.22 2.01
N ALA A 109 -6.33 15.08 1.50
CA ALA A 109 -7.09 13.84 1.59
C ALA A 109 -6.43 12.70 0.80
N TYR A 110 -5.87 13.01 -0.37
CA TYR A 110 -5.11 12.05 -1.18
C TYR A 110 -3.84 11.57 -0.50
N GLN A 111 -3.01 12.50 -0.03
CA GLN A 111 -1.73 12.15 0.57
C GLN A 111 -1.93 11.38 1.88
N SER A 112 -2.92 11.75 2.69
CA SER A 112 -3.28 11.01 3.90
C SER A 112 -3.80 9.60 3.58
N GLY A 113 -4.59 9.43 2.51
CA GLY A 113 -5.03 8.12 2.03
C GLY A 113 -3.87 7.19 1.65
N LEU A 114 -2.95 7.66 0.81
CA LEU A 114 -1.79 6.86 0.38
C LEU A 114 -0.87 6.49 1.52
N VAL A 115 -0.55 7.45 2.39
CA VAL A 115 0.25 7.17 3.59
C VAL A 115 -0.46 6.13 4.44
N ARG A 116 -1.77 6.27 4.66
CA ARG A 116 -2.56 5.31 5.44
C ARG A 116 -2.49 3.90 4.85
N LEU A 117 -2.59 3.75 3.53
CA LEU A 117 -2.38 2.45 2.86
C LEU A 117 -0.98 1.87 3.13
N MET A 118 0.07 2.69 3.13
CA MET A 118 1.45 2.25 3.40
C MET A 118 1.70 1.89 4.88
N LEU A 119 0.90 2.41 5.81
CA LEU A 119 1.00 2.07 7.23
C LEU A 119 0.38 0.70 7.54
N GLN A 120 -0.60 0.26 6.74
CA GLN A 120 -1.31 -1.00 6.98
C GLN A 120 -0.66 -2.15 6.19
N PRO A 121 -0.32 -3.28 6.85
CA PRO A 121 0.48 -4.32 6.21
C PRO A 121 -0.23 -5.02 5.05
N TYR A 122 -1.50 -5.41 5.16
CA TYR A 122 -2.19 -6.08 4.04
C TYR A 122 -2.43 -5.18 2.83
N HIS A 123 -2.63 -3.88 3.03
CA HIS A 123 -2.77 -2.92 1.94
C HIS A 123 -1.44 -2.64 1.22
N ARG A 124 -0.33 -2.52 1.95
CA ARG A 124 0.96 -2.20 1.32
C ARG A 124 1.63 -3.37 0.63
N MET A 125 1.47 -4.60 1.15
CA MET A 125 2.19 -5.77 0.64
C MET A 125 1.96 -5.98 -0.87
N PRO A 126 0.72 -5.98 -1.38
CA PRO A 126 0.48 -6.11 -2.82
C PRO A 126 1.10 -4.98 -3.66
N LEU A 127 1.16 -3.76 -3.12
CA LEU A 127 1.76 -2.59 -3.76
C LEU A 127 3.30 -2.68 -3.84
N PHE A 128 3.89 -3.59 -3.07
CA PHE A 128 5.31 -3.93 -3.12
C PHE A 128 5.59 -5.22 -3.91
N SER A 129 4.62 -5.73 -4.67
CA SER A 129 4.87 -6.86 -5.56
C SER A 129 5.92 -6.51 -6.64
N PRO A 130 6.85 -7.43 -6.96
CA PRO A 130 7.85 -7.24 -8.01
C PRO A 130 7.26 -7.14 -9.42
N GLY A 131 8.03 -6.55 -10.33
CA GLY A 131 7.63 -6.36 -11.71
C GLY A 131 6.89 -5.04 -11.93
N ALA A 132 6.86 -4.59 -13.18
CA ALA A 132 6.19 -3.36 -13.58
C ALA A 132 4.66 -3.53 -13.47
N MET A 133 4.11 -3.19 -12.30
CA MET A 133 2.67 -3.14 -12.09
C MET A 133 2.06 -1.95 -12.83
N VAL A 134 0.78 -2.08 -13.14
CA VAL A 134 -0.03 -1.00 -13.70
C VAL A 134 -1.04 -0.58 -12.65
N THR A 135 -1.32 0.70 -12.48
CA THR A 135 -2.20 1.19 -11.41
C THR A 135 -3.04 2.39 -11.85
N GLY A 136 -4.16 2.60 -11.19
CA GLY A 136 -4.98 3.80 -11.30
C GLY A 136 -5.69 4.11 -9.99
N ALA A 137 -6.00 5.38 -9.78
CA ALA A 137 -6.55 5.90 -8.53
C ALA A 137 -7.84 6.71 -8.75
N GLY A 138 -8.74 6.56 -7.79
CA GLY A 138 -9.98 7.31 -7.67
C GLY A 138 -10.12 7.92 -6.29
N LEU A 139 -10.72 9.11 -6.22
CA LEU A 139 -11.01 9.77 -4.96
C LEU A 139 -12.42 10.30 -4.92
N GLY A 140 -13.14 9.85 -3.90
CA GLY A 140 -14.41 10.39 -3.48
C GLY A 140 -14.23 11.46 -2.41
N GLN A 141 -15.30 11.78 -1.71
CA GLN A 141 -15.33 12.64 -0.54
C GLN A 141 -14.91 11.89 0.73
N LYS A 142 -15.18 10.58 0.78
CA LYS A 142 -14.97 9.74 1.98
C LYS A 142 -13.96 8.62 1.76
N PHE A 143 -13.75 8.20 0.51
CA PHE A 143 -12.90 7.06 0.18
C PHE A 143 -11.91 7.35 -0.93
N MET A 144 -10.72 6.76 -0.82
CA MET A 144 -9.76 6.62 -1.89
C MET A 144 -9.70 5.16 -2.32
N VAL A 145 -9.67 4.94 -3.64
CA VAL A 145 -9.54 3.62 -4.27
C VAL A 145 -8.27 3.61 -5.10
N LEU A 146 -7.48 2.54 -4.98
CA LEU A 146 -6.32 2.30 -5.83
C LEU A 146 -6.45 0.90 -6.43
N ASP A 147 -6.69 0.87 -7.74
CA ASP A 147 -6.68 -0.34 -8.55
C ASP A 147 -5.26 -0.63 -9.02
N TYR A 148 -4.88 -1.90 -9.02
CA TYR A 148 -3.57 -2.32 -9.53
C TYR A 148 -3.64 -3.67 -10.22
N SER A 149 -2.87 -3.82 -11.29
CA SER A 149 -2.56 -5.09 -11.93
C SER A 149 -1.12 -5.43 -11.64
N PRO A 150 -0.83 -6.53 -10.93
CA PRO A 150 0.53 -6.98 -10.70
C PRO A 150 1.31 -7.13 -12.01
N GLY A 151 2.58 -6.73 -11.98
CA GLY A 151 3.51 -6.99 -13.05
C GLY A 151 3.99 -8.44 -13.05
N LYS A 152 4.59 -8.88 -14.14
CA LYS A 152 5.40 -10.09 -14.16
C LYS A 152 6.86 -9.68 -14.12
N PRO A 153 7.60 -9.91 -13.01
CA PRO A 153 9.02 -9.61 -12.98
C PRO A 153 9.77 -10.53 -13.95
N LYS A 154 10.90 -10.05 -14.51
CA LYS A 154 11.73 -10.87 -15.41
C LYS A 154 12.41 -12.04 -14.66
N ALA A 155 12.68 -11.85 -13.39
CA ALA A 155 13.19 -12.85 -12.47
C ALA A 155 12.67 -12.52 -11.05
N PRO A 156 12.53 -13.52 -10.15
CA PRO A 156 12.25 -13.24 -8.75
C PRO A 156 13.28 -12.26 -8.15
N PRO A 157 12.88 -11.40 -7.20
CA PRO A 157 13.82 -10.60 -6.42
C PRO A 157 14.91 -11.48 -5.81
N PRO A 158 16.18 -11.05 -5.84
CA PRO A 158 17.28 -11.82 -5.27
C PRO A 158 17.25 -11.85 -3.73
N ARG A 159 16.43 -10.99 -3.11
CA ARG A 159 16.24 -10.90 -1.66
C ARG A 159 14.78 -10.63 -1.35
N PRO A 160 14.31 -10.99 -0.14
CA PRO A 160 12.98 -10.66 0.34
C PRO A 160 12.79 -9.14 0.38
N ILE A 161 11.56 -8.69 0.16
CA ILE A 161 11.19 -7.29 0.30
C ILE A 161 10.84 -7.04 1.76
N VAL A 162 11.56 -6.13 2.41
CA VAL A 162 11.38 -5.80 3.83
C VAL A 162 10.94 -4.36 3.97
N PHE A 163 9.93 -4.12 4.80
CA PHE A 163 9.49 -2.78 5.17
C PHE A 163 9.25 -2.70 6.68
N PRO A 164 9.75 -1.68 7.41
CA PRO A 164 10.68 -0.64 6.96
C PRO A 164 11.93 -1.20 6.28
N PHE A 165 12.44 -0.49 5.27
CA PHE A 165 13.64 -0.93 4.56
C PHE A 165 14.90 -0.64 5.38
N ASP A 166 16.00 -1.31 5.05
CA ASP A 166 17.26 -1.12 5.77
C ASP A 166 17.79 0.32 5.64
N GLY A 167 18.13 0.92 6.77
CA GLY A 167 18.53 2.32 6.90
C GLY A 167 17.38 3.32 6.79
N GLN A 168 16.11 2.89 6.92
CA GLN A 168 14.99 3.81 6.84
C GLN A 168 14.92 4.74 8.06
N GLU A 169 14.97 6.05 7.81
CA GLU A 169 14.75 7.08 8.84
C GLU A 169 13.27 7.49 8.91
N GLY A 170 12.89 8.17 9.99
CA GLY A 170 11.56 8.79 10.10
C GLY A 170 10.40 7.79 10.19
N VAL A 171 10.64 6.53 10.59
CA VAL A 171 9.57 5.52 10.72
C VAL A 171 8.56 5.94 11.80
N PRO A 172 7.23 5.88 11.58
CA PRO A 172 6.29 6.30 12.60
C PRO A 172 6.47 5.40 13.82
N PRO A 173 6.67 5.99 15.02
CA PRO A 173 6.76 5.19 16.23
C PRO A 173 5.43 4.49 16.54
N THR A 174 4.33 5.02 16.02
CA THR A 174 2.97 4.59 16.34
C THR A 174 2.13 4.44 15.07
N VAL A 175 1.37 3.34 15.00
CA VAL A 175 0.38 3.07 13.96
C VAL A 175 -0.93 2.66 14.65
N GLN A 176 -2.03 3.25 14.21
CA GLN A 176 -3.36 2.73 14.52
C GLN A 176 -3.74 1.70 13.44
N VAL A 177 -3.88 0.44 13.83
CA VAL A 177 -4.31 -0.63 12.93
C VAL A 177 -5.78 -0.44 12.59
N ASN A 178 -6.06 -0.27 11.30
CA ASN A 178 -7.40 -0.12 10.75
C ASN A 178 -7.43 -0.72 9.35
N GLU A 179 -7.57 -2.04 9.30
CA GLU A 179 -7.43 -2.86 8.11
C GLU A 179 -8.43 -4.02 8.14
N LEU A 180 -8.83 -4.47 6.95
CA LEU A 180 -9.63 -5.67 6.73
C LEU A 180 -8.92 -6.49 5.64
N PRO A 181 -8.41 -7.70 5.93
CA PRO A 181 -8.47 -8.40 7.23
C PRO A 181 -7.64 -7.71 8.32
N ASP A 182 -8.09 -7.79 9.57
CA ASP A 182 -7.36 -7.20 10.70
C ASP A 182 -6.11 -8.03 11.05
N PRO A 183 -4.88 -7.49 10.96
CA PRO A 183 -3.66 -8.24 11.29
C PRO A 183 -3.59 -8.62 12.78
N LEU A 184 -4.37 -7.97 13.65
CA LEU A 184 -4.42 -8.29 15.08
C LEU A 184 -5.47 -9.34 15.44
N ARG A 185 -6.29 -9.81 14.48
CA ARG A 185 -7.42 -10.73 14.76
C ARG A 185 -7.00 -12.06 15.38
N ILE A 186 -5.76 -12.50 15.15
CA ILE A 186 -5.19 -13.73 15.71
C ILE A 186 -4.41 -13.51 17.02
N HIS A 187 -4.41 -12.28 17.55
CA HIS A 187 -3.71 -11.90 18.78
C HIS A 187 -4.69 -11.34 19.82
N PRO A 188 -5.36 -12.21 20.60
CA PRO A 188 -6.36 -11.78 21.57
C PRO A 188 -5.81 -10.78 22.60
N GLY A 189 -6.54 -9.70 22.84
CA GLY A 189 -6.16 -8.64 23.79
C GLY A 189 -5.11 -7.66 23.27
N ALA A 190 -4.69 -7.76 22.01
CA ALA A 190 -3.78 -6.79 21.41
C ALA A 190 -4.42 -5.40 21.28
N SER A 191 -3.65 -4.37 21.60
CA SER A 191 -4.00 -2.97 21.34
C SER A 191 -4.07 -2.70 19.84
N LYS A 192 -5.01 -1.85 19.41
CA LYS A 192 -5.04 -1.30 18.04
C LYS A 192 -3.97 -0.24 17.79
N LEU A 193 -3.41 0.32 18.85
CA LEU A 193 -2.31 1.27 18.81
C LEU A 193 -1.00 0.51 19.05
N VAL A 194 -0.21 0.34 17.99
CA VAL A 194 0.98 -0.52 17.92
C VAL A 194 2.17 0.29 17.39
N GLY A 195 3.37 -0.30 17.42
CA GLY A 195 4.50 0.23 16.64
C GLY A 195 4.36 -0.10 15.16
N MET A 196 5.16 0.53 14.30
CA MET A 196 5.17 0.24 12.86
C MET A 196 5.30 -1.27 12.61
N PRO A 197 4.29 -1.92 11.97
CA PRO A 197 4.43 -3.31 11.55
C PRO A 197 5.62 -3.48 10.61
N ILE A 198 6.40 -4.52 10.82
CA ILE A 198 7.52 -4.91 9.95
C ILE A 198 7.00 -6.05 9.06
N THR A 199 7.08 -5.88 7.75
CA THR A 199 6.65 -6.90 6.78
C THR A 199 7.85 -7.44 6.03
N VAL A 200 7.93 -8.77 5.90
CA VAL A 200 8.89 -9.47 5.06
C VAL A 200 8.13 -10.27 4.03
N GLN A 201 8.41 -10.05 2.75
CA GLN A 201 7.73 -10.71 1.63
C GLN A 201 8.74 -11.47 0.77
N TYR A 202 8.52 -12.77 0.61
CA TYR A 202 9.32 -13.63 -0.25
C TYR A 202 8.61 -13.83 -1.58
N PHE A 203 9.33 -13.76 -2.69
CA PHE A 203 8.77 -13.94 -4.02
C PHE A 203 9.55 -15.02 -4.78
N GLY A 204 8.83 -15.88 -5.50
CA GLY A 204 9.44 -16.94 -6.31
C GLY A 204 10.15 -18.05 -5.51
N LEU A 205 9.94 -18.13 -4.19
CA LEU A 205 10.44 -19.22 -3.36
C LEU A 205 9.34 -20.27 -3.17
N PRO A 206 9.54 -21.52 -3.63
CA PRO A 206 8.49 -22.55 -3.58
C PRO A 206 8.15 -23.00 -2.16
N THR A 207 9.04 -22.82 -1.18
CA THR A 207 8.73 -23.04 0.24
C THR A 207 9.45 -22.05 1.13
N PHE A 208 8.68 -21.36 1.96
CA PHE A 208 9.13 -20.46 3.02
C PHE A 208 8.64 -21.00 4.36
N GLN A 209 9.52 -21.09 5.35
CA GLN A 209 9.15 -21.44 6.73
C GLN A 209 9.74 -20.43 7.71
N PHE A 210 8.86 -19.74 8.42
CA PHE A 210 9.22 -18.86 9.53
C PHE A 210 9.87 -19.66 10.68
N VAL A 211 10.96 -19.14 11.26
CA VAL A 211 11.64 -19.73 12.43
C VAL A 211 11.56 -18.80 13.65
N SER A 212 12.05 -17.56 13.52
CA SER A 212 12.03 -16.58 14.61
C SER A 212 12.13 -15.16 14.07
N ALA A 213 11.66 -14.19 14.86
CA ALA A 213 11.92 -12.78 14.62
C ALA A 213 12.21 -12.07 15.95
N ARG A 214 13.07 -11.07 15.90
CA ARG A 214 13.46 -10.27 17.05
C ARG A 214 13.59 -8.81 16.65
N LEU A 215 13.16 -7.93 17.54
CA LEU A 215 13.34 -6.49 17.40
C LEU A 215 13.99 -5.96 18.69
N THR A 216 15.10 -5.26 18.55
CA THR A 216 15.80 -4.63 19.68
C THR A 216 16.06 -3.17 19.41
N ASN A 217 16.09 -2.34 20.46
CA ASN A 217 16.60 -0.98 20.33
C ASN A 217 18.13 -0.94 20.52
N ARG A 218 18.72 0.24 20.36
CA ARG A 218 20.17 0.46 20.56
C ARG A 218 20.70 0.13 21.96
N LYS A 219 19.84 0.07 22.98
CA LYS A 219 20.23 -0.35 24.34
C LYS A 219 20.23 -1.88 24.50
N GLY A 220 19.86 -2.62 23.46
CA GLY A 220 19.69 -4.07 23.50
C GLY A 220 18.37 -4.52 24.13
N GLU A 221 17.47 -3.59 24.45
CA GLU A 221 16.16 -3.90 25.00
C GLU A 221 15.27 -4.49 23.90
N GLU A 222 14.62 -5.61 24.21
CA GLU A 222 13.78 -6.34 23.27
C GLU A 222 12.36 -5.78 23.24
N VAL A 223 11.83 -5.61 22.03
CA VAL A 223 10.45 -5.20 21.81
C VAL A 223 9.59 -6.43 21.58
N LYS A 224 8.52 -6.57 22.35
CA LYS A 224 7.55 -7.65 22.16
C LYS A 224 6.90 -7.55 20.78
N LEU A 225 6.98 -8.63 20.01
CA LEU A 225 6.36 -8.76 18.69
C LEU A 225 5.15 -9.68 18.74
N LEU A 226 4.08 -9.28 18.06
CA LEU A 226 2.98 -10.15 17.63
C LEU A 226 3.29 -10.59 16.20
N ILE A 227 3.29 -11.89 15.92
CA ILE A 227 3.82 -12.42 14.66
C ILE A 227 2.74 -13.17 13.89
N ASN A 228 2.54 -12.78 12.63
CA ASN A 228 1.70 -13.45 11.66
C ASN A 228 2.60 -14.05 10.58
N HIS A 229 2.37 -15.32 10.24
CA HIS A 229 3.07 -16.03 9.18
C HIS A 229 2.13 -17.09 8.58
N PRO A 230 2.48 -17.75 7.46
CA PRO A 230 1.56 -18.66 6.77
C PRO A 230 1.12 -19.89 7.59
N GLY A 231 1.78 -20.16 8.71
CA GLY A 231 1.45 -21.25 9.62
C GLY A 231 0.40 -20.89 10.67
N ASN A 232 0.08 -19.61 10.87
CA ASN A 232 -0.92 -19.15 11.83
C ASN A 232 -1.91 -18.10 11.28
N ASP A 233 -1.67 -17.60 10.06
CA ASP A 233 -2.47 -16.59 9.40
C ASP A 233 -2.81 -17.03 7.97
N THR A 234 -4.10 -17.29 7.71
CA THR A 234 -4.61 -17.79 6.42
C THR A 234 -4.56 -16.76 5.30
N GLU A 235 -4.31 -15.49 5.61
CA GLU A 235 -4.20 -14.40 4.64
C GLU A 235 -2.76 -14.25 4.11
N LEU A 236 -1.81 -15.02 4.65
CA LEU A 236 -0.40 -15.00 4.28
C LEU A 236 0.00 -16.31 3.61
N THR A 237 0.83 -16.19 2.57
CA THR A 237 1.33 -17.35 1.81
C THR A 237 2.86 -17.40 1.81
N SER A 238 3.49 -16.25 1.62
CA SER A 238 4.95 -16.08 1.53
C SER A 238 5.43 -14.85 2.31
N GLU A 239 4.63 -14.40 3.26
CA GLU A 239 4.84 -13.15 3.98
C GLU A 239 4.88 -13.38 5.50
N VAL A 240 5.62 -12.54 6.20
CA VAL A 240 5.57 -12.43 7.66
C VAL A 240 5.27 -11.00 8.05
N ILE A 241 4.35 -10.83 8.99
CA ILE A 241 4.07 -9.55 9.64
C ILE A 241 4.54 -9.64 11.09
N CYS A 242 5.49 -8.81 11.48
CA CYS A 242 5.98 -8.67 12.85
C CYS A 242 5.52 -7.32 13.40
N ILE A 243 4.59 -7.33 14.35
CA ILE A 243 3.93 -6.14 14.87
C ILE A 243 4.45 -5.85 16.28
N PRO A 244 5.17 -4.74 16.52
CA PRO A 244 5.49 -4.31 17.87
C PRO A 244 4.21 -4.12 18.69
N SER A 245 4.05 -4.83 19.80
CA SER A 245 2.78 -4.87 20.55
C SER A 245 2.40 -3.55 21.23
N ALA A 246 3.29 -2.56 21.20
CA ALA A 246 3.11 -1.23 21.74
C ALA A 246 3.85 -0.21 20.85
N PRO A 247 3.51 1.09 20.92
CA PRO A 247 4.26 2.16 20.27
C PRO A 247 5.77 2.07 20.55
N LEU A 248 6.57 2.32 19.52
CA LEU A 248 8.03 2.40 19.62
C LEU A 248 8.44 3.75 20.23
N SER A 249 9.63 3.81 20.81
CA SER A 249 10.21 5.09 21.24
C SER A 249 10.52 5.95 20.02
N PRO A 250 10.22 7.26 20.03
CA PRO A 250 10.57 8.15 18.92
C PRO A 250 12.08 8.35 18.83
N LYS A 251 12.56 8.75 17.64
CA LYS A 251 13.99 9.08 17.39
C LYS A 251 14.96 8.00 17.88
N THR A 252 14.58 6.73 17.71
CA THR A 252 15.29 5.57 18.24
C THR A 252 15.64 4.59 17.14
N ASP A 253 16.89 4.13 17.15
CA ASP A 253 17.37 3.09 16.25
C ASP A 253 16.90 1.70 16.72
N TYR A 254 16.34 0.94 15.78
CA TYR A 254 15.87 -0.42 15.96
C TYR A 254 16.57 -1.37 15.02
N PHE A 255 16.91 -2.56 15.54
CA PHE A 255 17.58 -3.65 14.86
C PHE A 255 16.61 -4.82 14.79
N PHE A 256 16.15 -5.13 13.58
CA PHE A 256 15.28 -6.26 13.29
C PHE A 256 16.07 -7.41 12.71
N GLU A 257 15.83 -8.60 13.23
CA GLU A 257 16.32 -9.85 12.66
C GLU A 257 15.17 -10.82 12.46
N LEU A 258 15.10 -11.47 11.30
CA LEU A 258 14.19 -12.57 11.03
C LEU A 258 14.97 -13.77 10.49
N ASN A 259 14.73 -14.93 11.07
CA ASN A 259 15.25 -16.21 10.61
C ASN A 259 14.14 -17.02 9.94
N ALA A 260 14.45 -17.54 8.76
CA ALA A 260 13.57 -18.41 8.00
C ALA A 260 14.34 -19.55 7.34
N LYS A 261 13.63 -20.61 6.97
CA LYS A 261 14.16 -21.66 6.11
C LYS A 261 13.56 -21.54 4.71
N THR A 262 14.38 -21.78 3.70
CA THR A 262 13.94 -21.87 2.31
C THR A 262 13.88 -23.34 1.84
N ALA A 263 13.54 -23.58 0.58
CA ALA A 263 13.27 -24.92 0.03
C ALA A 263 14.44 -25.90 0.09
N ASP A 264 15.67 -25.40 0.05
CA ASP A 264 16.88 -26.20 0.22
C ASP A 264 17.25 -26.42 1.70
N GLN A 265 16.36 -26.03 2.63
CA GLN A 265 16.57 -25.99 4.07
C GLN A 265 17.70 -25.05 4.53
N SER A 266 18.26 -24.22 3.65
CA SER A 266 19.19 -23.18 4.04
C SER A 266 18.48 -22.17 4.95
N GLN A 267 19.18 -21.80 6.03
CA GLN A 267 18.74 -20.73 6.91
C GLN A 267 19.03 -19.40 6.23
N ASN A 268 17.99 -18.61 6.02
CA ASN A 268 18.10 -17.25 5.55
C ASN A 268 17.84 -16.31 6.73
N THR A 269 18.82 -15.46 7.05
CA THR A 269 18.71 -14.45 8.09
C THR A 269 18.60 -13.08 7.44
N ILE A 270 17.47 -12.43 7.65
CA ILE A 270 17.22 -11.05 7.26
C ILE A 270 17.60 -10.15 8.42
N ARG A 271 18.36 -9.09 8.13
CA ARG A 271 18.66 -8.02 9.07
C ARG A 271 18.32 -6.69 8.43
N VAL A 272 17.55 -5.88 9.14
CA VAL A 272 17.32 -4.48 8.76
C VAL A 272 17.42 -3.60 9.99
N THR A 273 17.88 -2.38 9.75
CA THR A 273 17.95 -1.31 10.73
C THR A 273 17.01 -0.19 10.30
N PHE A 274 16.30 0.41 11.25
CA PHE A 274 15.49 1.60 10.98
C PHE A 274 15.46 2.53 12.18
N THR A 275 15.23 3.81 11.93
CA THR A 275 15.15 4.86 12.96
C THR A 275 13.75 5.44 12.96
N THR A 276 13.10 5.43 14.12
CA THR A 276 11.78 6.06 14.28
C THR A 276 11.88 7.58 14.21
N GLY A 277 10.84 8.23 13.67
CA GLY A 277 10.68 9.68 13.67
C GLY A 277 10.05 10.20 14.95
N SER A 278 9.62 11.46 14.92
CA SER A 278 8.77 12.07 15.94
C SER A 278 7.32 11.60 15.78
N PRO A 279 6.50 11.55 16.85
CA PRO A 279 5.08 11.25 16.73
C PRO A 279 4.32 12.24 15.83
N ASP A 280 4.80 13.47 15.76
CA ASP A 280 4.21 14.58 15.00
C ASP A 280 4.76 14.70 13.56
N ASP A 281 5.73 13.86 13.18
CA ASP A 281 6.27 13.87 11.81
C ASP A 281 5.22 13.27 10.88
N SER A 282 4.54 14.14 10.11
CA SER A 282 3.58 13.70 9.12
C SER A 282 4.34 12.96 8.00
N TRP A 283 4.04 11.67 7.84
CA TRP A 283 4.63 10.81 6.81
C TRP A 283 4.46 11.32 5.37
N THR A 284 3.54 12.27 5.19
CA THR A 284 3.39 13.12 4.01
C THR A 284 4.70 13.76 3.58
N VAL A 285 5.55 14.18 4.52
CA VAL A 285 6.85 14.81 4.26
C VAL A 285 7.92 13.76 3.92
N PHE A 286 7.87 12.56 4.50
CA PHE A 286 8.85 11.49 4.26
C PHE A 286 8.72 10.87 2.85
N ALA A 287 7.49 10.60 2.39
CA ALA A 287 7.25 10.03 1.06
C ALA A 287 7.67 10.95 -0.10
N LEU A 288 7.72 12.27 0.16
CA LEU A 288 8.08 13.31 -0.81
C LEU A 288 9.52 13.82 -0.67
N SER A 289 10.27 13.33 0.32
CA SER A 289 11.66 13.76 0.54
C SER A 289 12.61 13.02 -0.40
N PRO A 290 13.40 13.73 -1.24
CA PRO A 290 14.42 13.09 -2.08
C PRO A 290 15.46 12.35 -1.23
N ARG A 291 16.15 11.37 -1.83
CA ARG A 291 17.21 10.62 -1.16
C ARG A 291 18.28 11.63 -0.74
N LYS A 292 18.58 11.75 0.56
CA LYS A 292 19.79 12.47 0.98
C LYS A 292 20.98 11.66 0.51
N GLY A 293 21.61 12.11 -0.58
CA GLY A 293 22.95 11.68 -1.00
C GLY A 293 23.01 10.32 -1.71
N GLY A 294 23.35 10.37 -2.99
CA GLY A 294 23.87 9.29 -3.83
C GLY A 294 24.50 9.93 -5.04
#